data_AF-A0A8C1TW56-F1
#
_entry.id   AF-A0A8C1TW56-F1
#
_cell.length_a   1.000
_cell.length_b   1.000
_cell.length_c   1.000
_cell.angle_alpha   90.00
_cell.angle_beta   90.00
_cell.angle_gamma   90.00
#
_symmetry.space_group_name_H-M   'P 1'
#
loop_
_entity.id
_entity.type
_entity.pdbx_description
1 polymer ?
#
loop_
_entity_poly.entity_id
_entity_poly.type
_entity_poly.pdbx_seq_one_letter_code
_entity_poly.pdbx_strand_id
1 'polypeptide(L)'
;MESPRVGVVRESMLHRPLLIKPALGKTKSRGLSYPGPDFVFGTATTVQDGGVPEAISSWHTHTMSTRNREAERDFIALNREGVKSGLVTAKELQQYRATHDIRQQPLTREGFRRSAPARIPADASFGITNRPSTPISELIEYKYAQRWLEEQQAKDKILQAHQHKKAQLGRIQDTRTTLLRKSRPLPEAPSMWKMPRFQQVGPALDTFRDPEARKKAMSTHHSESASRRGILGQGTYTVD
;
A
#
# COMPACT_ATOMS: atom_id res chain seq x y z
N MET A 1 -41.97 -10.38 17.24
CA MET A 1 -41.96 -9.91 18.64
C MET A 1 -40.54 -9.53 19.00
N GLU A 2 -40.32 -8.37 19.63
CA GLU A 2 -38.99 -7.99 20.11
C GLU A 2 -38.62 -8.84 21.33
N SER A 3 -37.39 -9.36 21.35
CA SER A 3 -36.90 -10.16 22.48
C SER A 3 -36.87 -9.29 23.75
N PRO A 4 -37.31 -9.80 24.92
CA PRO A 4 -37.28 -9.03 26.16
C PRO A 4 -35.84 -8.57 26.45
N ARG A 5 -35.65 -7.26 26.63
CA ARG A 5 -34.36 -6.64 26.93
C ARG A 5 -34.33 -6.22 28.39
N VAL A 6 -33.27 -6.59 29.10
CA VAL A 6 -33.01 -6.16 30.48
C VAL A 6 -32.04 -4.97 30.45
N GLY A 7 -32.39 -3.88 31.13
CA GLY A 7 -31.55 -2.69 31.29
C GLY A 7 -32.00 -1.45 30.49
N VAL A 8 -31.28 -0.33 30.68
CA VAL A 8 -31.58 0.96 30.04
C VAL A 8 -31.12 0.97 28.57
N VAL A 9 -32.04 1.30 27.66
CA VAL A 9 -31.75 1.45 26.23
C VAL A 9 -31.15 2.84 25.98
N ARG A 10 -29.89 2.89 25.56
CA ARG A 10 -29.21 4.16 25.20
C ARG A 10 -29.46 4.49 23.73
N GLU A 11 -29.59 5.76 23.40
CA GLU A 11 -29.80 6.24 22.01
C GLU A 11 -28.68 5.77 21.06
N SER A 12 -27.44 5.70 21.55
CA SER A 12 -26.31 5.17 20.78
C SER A 12 -26.48 3.72 20.31
N MET A 13 -27.36 2.93 20.95
CA MET A 13 -27.69 1.57 20.53
C MET A 13 -28.59 1.52 19.28
N LEU A 14 -29.20 2.63 18.88
CA LEU A 14 -30.01 2.75 17.66
C LEU A 14 -29.15 3.06 16.43
N HIS A 15 -28.04 3.76 16.62
CA HIS A 15 -27.18 4.25 15.52
C HIS A 15 -25.88 3.46 15.36
N ARG A 16 -25.34 2.84 16.42
CA ARG A 16 -24.05 2.11 16.34
C ARG A 16 -24.27 0.67 15.88
N PRO A 17 -23.76 0.26 14.70
CA PRO A 17 -24.05 -1.05 14.11
C PRO A 17 -23.54 -2.25 14.92
N LEU A 18 -22.57 -2.03 15.81
CA LEU A 18 -22.04 -3.04 16.73
C LEU A 18 -22.95 -3.31 17.93
N LEU A 19 -23.77 -2.32 18.32
CA LEU A 19 -24.66 -2.41 19.47
C LEU A 19 -26.09 -2.82 19.08
N ILE A 20 -26.43 -2.75 17.79
CA ILE A 20 -27.74 -3.14 17.25
C ILE A 20 -27.86 -4.66 17.24
N LYS A 21 -28.79 -5.19 18.06
CA LYS A 21 -29.15 -6.61 18.05
C LYS A 21 -29.99 -6.94 16.81
N PRO A 22 -29.71 -8.06 16.12
CA PRO A 22 -30.54 -8.51 15.01
C PRO A 22 -31.94 -8.90 15.51
N ALA A 23 -32.98 -8.49 14.80
CA ALA A 23 -34.35 -8.90 15.08
C ALA A 23 -34.67 -10.17 14.27
N LEU A 24 -35.29 -11.16 14.91
CA LEU A 24 -35.68 -12.41 14.26
C LEU A 24 -36.69 -12.12 13.13
N GLY A 25 -36.44 -12.65 11.93
CA GLY A 25 -37.30 -12.47 10.76
C GLY A 25 -37.17 -11.11 10.07
N LYS A 26 -36.21 -10.25 10.45
CA LYS A 26 -35.94 -8.97 9.80
C LYS A 26 -34.47 -8.86 9.42
N THR A 27 -34.17 -8.08 8.37
CA THR A 27 -32.80 -7.75 8.00
C THR A 27 -32.14 -6.91 9.11
N LYS A 28 -30.85 -7.14 9.36
CA LYS A 28 -30.08 -6.39 10.37
C LYS A 28 -30.02 -4.90 10.00
N SER A 29 -30.53 -4.04 10.89
CA SER A 29 -30.40 -2.59 10.74
C SER A 29 -28.95 -2.14 10.91
N ARG A 30 -28.53 -1.16 10.10
CA ARG A 30 -27.21 -0.53 10.17
C ARG A 30 -27.18 0.75 11.00
N GLY A 31 -28.32 1.17 11.56
CA GLY A 31 -28.42 2.41 12.35
C GLY A 31 -28.36 3.69 11.52
N LEU A 32 -28.56 3.58 10.20
CA LEU A 32 -28.64 4.69 9.27
C LEU A 32 -30.06 5.29 9.30
N SER A 33 -30.14 6.62 9.23
CA SER A 33 -31.41 7.31 9.01
C SER A 33 -31.81 7.13 7.55
N TYR A 34 -32.97 6.51 7.32
CA TYR A 34 -33.53 6.41 5.98
C TYR A 34 -34.49 7.58 5.74
N PRO A 35 -34.51 8.16 4.53
CA PRO A 35 -35.59 9.04 4.14
C PRO A 35 -36.94 8.31 4.25
N GLY A 36 -38.01 9.08 4.49
CA GLY A 36 -39.34 8.56 4.82
C GLY A 36 -39.97 7.65 3.75
N PRO A 37 -41.16 7.11 4.01
CA PRO A 37 -41.82 6.14 3.12
C PRO A 37 -42.09 6.65 1.70
N ASP A 38 -42.17 7.98 1.52
CA ASP A 38 -42.40 8.61 0.22
C ASP A 38 -41.13 8.70 -0.65
N PHE A 39 -39.97 8.35 -0.09
CA PHE A 39 -38.71 8.40 -0.83
C PHE A 39 -38.45 7.10 -1.60
N VAL A 40 -38.38 7.23 -2.92
CA VAL A 40 -38.02 6.13 -3.80
C VAL A 40 -36.49 6.08 -3.94
N PHE A 41 -35.88 4.99 -3.49
CA PHE A 41 -34.45 4.75 -3.69
C PHE A 41 -34.15 4.39 -5.14
N GLY A 42 -33.02 4.88 -5.64
CA GLY A 42 -32.55 4.65 -7.00
C GLY A 42 -32.42 5.95 -7.78
N THR A 43 -31.91 5.85 -9.00
CA THR A 43 -31.83 6.97 -9.94
C THR A 43 -32.87 6.76 -11.02
N ALA A 44 -33.85 7.67 -11.12
CA ALA A 44 -34.73 7.71 -12.27
C ALA A 44 -33.92 8.20 -13.48
N THR A 45 -33.87 7.41 -14.55
CA THR A 45 -33.30 7.87 -15.82
C THR A 45 -34.32 8.80 -16.47
N THR A 46 -34.40 10.05 -16.02
CA THR A 46 -35.17 11.08 -16.71
C THR A 46 -34.33 11.55 -17.89
N VAL A 47 -34.52 10.87 -19.01
CA VAL A 47 -33.95 11.26 -20.30
C VAL A 47 -34.77 12.44 -20.80
N GLN A 48 -34.22 13.65 -20.73
CA GLN A 48 -34.81 14.83 -21.37
C GLN A 48 -34.22 14.97 -22.78
N ASP A 49 -34.65 14.08 -23.68
CA ASP A 49 -34.19 14.07 -25.07
C ASP A 49 -35.09 14.91 -26.00
N GLY A 50 -36.07 15.64 -25.45
CA GLY A 50 -37.02 16.44 -26.26
C GLY A 50 -37.92 15.64 -27.20
N GLY A 51 -37.75 14.32 -27.25
CA GLY A 51 -38.40 13.42 -28.16
C GLY A 51 -37.91 13.53 -29.61
N VAL A 52 -38.64 12.85 -30.50
CA VAL A 52 -38.42 12.87 -31.95
C VAL A 52 -38.30 14.28 -32.55
N PRO A 53 -39.11 15.30 -32.16
CA PRO A 53 -39.01 16.61 -32.80
C PRO A 53 -37.67 17.30 -32.49
N GLU A 54 -37.15 17.22 -31.27
CA GLU A 54 -35.85 17.80 -30.92
C GLU A 54 -34.70 17.08 -31.63
N ALA A 55 -34.77 15.75 -31.74
CA ALA A 55 -33.78 14.93 -32.46
C ALA A 55 -33.70 15.26 -33.97
N ILE A 56 -34.82 15.61 -34.60
CA ILE A 56 -34.87 15.95 -36.04
C ILE A 56 -34.53 17.43 -36.27
N SER A 57 -34.98 18.33 -35.40
CA SER A 57 -34.89 19.79 -35.63
C SER A 57 -33.63 20.45 -35.08
N SER A 58 -32.90 19.81 -34.16
CA SER A 58 -31.74 20.41 -33.50
C SER A 58 -30.46 19.58 -33.70
N TRP A 59 -29.51 20.12 -34.46
CA TRP A 59 -28.14 19.61 -34.47
C TRP A 59 -27.42 20.11 -33.22
N HIS A 60 -27.33 19.25 -32.21
CA HIS A 60 -26.51 19.52 -31.02
C HIS A 60 -25.03 19.51 -31.41
N THR A 61 -24.47 20.69 -31.64
CA THR A 61 -23.01 20.84 -31.70
C THR A 61 -22.47 20.72 -30.28
N HIS A 62 -21.45 19.88 -30.07
CA HIS A 62 -20.82 19.73 -28.77
C HIS A 62 -20.26 21.09 -28.33
N THR A 63 -20.97 21.79 -27.45
CA THR A 63 -20.42 22.89 -26.69
C THR A 63 -19.54 22.26 -25.62
N MET A 64 -18.22 22.32 -25.82
CA MET A 64 -17.28 22.02 -24.75
C MET A 64 -17.68 22.92 -23.58
N SER A 65 -18.17 22.31 -22.50
CA SER A 65 -18.56 23.05 -21.32
C SER A 65 -17.34 23.82 -20.84
N THR A 66 -17.29 25.12 -21.14
CA THR A 66 -16.34 26.07 -20.57
C THR A 66 -16.77 26.40 -19.15
N ARG A 67 -17.09 25.37 -18.35
CA ARG A 67 -16.94 25.51 -16.91
C ARG A 67 -15.48 25.84 -16.74
N ASN A 68 -15.20 27.13 -16.50
CA ASN A 68 -13.92 27.64 -16.07
C ASN A 68 -13.63 26.95 -14.74
N ARG A 69 -13.17 25.69 -14.83
CA ARG A 69 -12.60 24.98 -13.71
C ARG A 69 -11.33 25.75 -13.44
N GLU A 70 -11.42 26.57 -12.41
CA GLU A 70 -10.30 27.09 -11.69
C GLU A 70 -9.19 26.04 -11.65
N ALA A 71 -8.04 26.36 -12.25
CA ALA A 71 -6.95 25.42 -12.32
C ALA A 71 -6.54 25.00 -10.90
N GLU A 72 -6.30 23.70 -10.72
CA GLU A 72 -5.93 23.15 -9.42
C GLU A 72 -4.62 23.77 -8.93
N ARG A 73 -4.47 23.88 -7.60
CA ARG A 73 -3.23 24.42 -7.00
C ARG A 73 -2.05 23.50 -7.27
N ASP A 74 -0.91 24.07 -7.65
CA ASP A 74 0.33 23.33 -7.82
C ASP A 74 1.10 23.26 -6.51
N PHE A 75 0.82 22.23 -5.72
CA PHE A 75 1.49 22.02 -4.43
C PHE A 75 3.00 21.78 -4.56
N ILE A 76 3.49 21.31 -5.71
CA ILE A 76 4.93 21.06 -5.90
C ILE A 76 5.66 22.39 -6.06
N ALA A 77 5.15 23.27 -6.93
CA ALA A 77 5.69 24.62 -7.08
C ALA A 77 5.58 25.42 -5.78
N LEU A 78 4.43 25.33 -5.09
CA LEU A 78 4.19 26.02 -3.82
C LEU A 78 5.17 25.58 -2.72
N ASN A 79 5.43 24.27 -2.61
CA ASN A 79 6.41 23.76 -1.66
C ASN A 79 7.84 24.14 -2.03
N ARG A 80 8.18 24.17 -3.33
CA ARG A 80 9.49 24.58 -3.80
C ARG A 80 9.78 26.04 -3.43
N GLU A 81 8.83 26.95 -3.65
CA GLU A 81 8.98 28.37 -3.28
C GLU A 81 8.92 28.58 -1.76
N GLY A 82 8.13 27.78 -1.03
CA GLY A 82 8.16 27.76 0.44
C GLY A 82 9.53 27.39 1.00
N VAL A 83 10.19 26.39 0.42
CA VAL A 83 11.56 26.01 0.82
C VAL A 83 12.57 27.10 0.42
N LYS A 84 12.43 27.73 -0.75
CA LYS A 84 13.31 28.85 -1.16
C LYS A 84 13.18 30.08 -0.27
N SER A 85 12.00 30.32 0.27
CA SER A 85 11.74 31.41 1.25
C SER A 85 12.20 31.05 2.68
N GLY A 86 12.79 29.87 2.89
CA GLY A 86 13.36 29.46 4.16
C GLY A 86 12.37 28.81 5.12
N LEU A 87 11.17 28.42 4.65
CA LEU A 87 10.19 27.72 5.47
C LEU A 87 10.51 26.23 5.53
N VAL A 88 10.67 25.71 6.75
CA VAL A 88 11.11 24.32 7.00
C VAL A 88 10.05 23.54 7.78
N THR A 89 9.16 24.23 8.49
CA THR A 89 8.12 23.61 9.32
C THR A 89 6.83 23.37 8.52
N ALA A 90 6.12 22.27 8.79
CA ALA A 90 4.85 21.97 8.13
C ALA A 90 3.77 23.05 8.34
N LYS A 91 3.74 23.67 9.52
CA LYS A 91 2.81 24.78 9.85
C LYS A 91 3.10 26.03 9.01
N GLU A 92 4.37 26.36 8.83
CA GLU A 92 4.83 27.47 7.99
C GLU A 92 4.45 27.23 6.53
N LEU A 93 4.69 26.03 6.01
CA LEU A 93 4.28 25.64 4.66
C LEU A 93 2.76 25.69 4.47
N GLN A 94 1.98 25.32 5.49
CA GLN A 94 0.53 25.43 5.44
C GLN A 94 0.07 26.90 5.38
N GLN A 95 0.67 27.79 6.18
CA GLN A 95 0.39 29.23 6.13
C GLN A 95 0.81 29.81 4.76
N TYR A 96 1.97 29.40 4.25
CA TYR A 96 2.47 29.83 2.95
C TYR A 96 1.55 29.41 1.79
N ARG A 97 0.97 28.20 1.84
CA ARG A 97 -0.08 27.73 0.90
C ARG A 97 -1.41 28.48 1.01
N ALA A 98 -1.68 29.10 2.16
CA ALA A 98 -2.88 29.89 2.35
C ALA A 98 -2.73 31.32 1.80
N THR A 99 -1.52 31.87 1.83
CA THR A 99 -1.23 33.24 1.36
C THR A 99 -0.75 33.32 -0.09
N HIS A 100 -0.15 32.26 -0.64
CA HIS A 100 0.35 32.22 -2.02
C HIS A 100 -0.51 31.27 -2.86
N ASP A 101 -1.11 31.77 -3.95
CA ASP A 101 -1.90 30.96 -4.88
C ASP A 101 -1.10 30.66 -6.14
N ILE A 102 -0.35 29.56 -6.13
CA ILE A 102 0.32 29.03 -7.33
C ILE A 102 -0.56 27.92 -7.90
N ARG A 103 -1.08 28.14 -9.10
CA ARG A 103 -1.95 27.19 -9.80
C ARG A 103 -1.18 26.45 -10.87
N GLN A 104 -1.59 25.20 -11.11
CA GLN A 104 -1.11 24.47 -12.27
C GLN A 104 -1.50 25.29 -13.50
N GLN A 105 -0.54 25.54 -14.38
CA GLN A 105 -0.90 26.04 -15.69
C GLN A 105 -1.87 25.01 -16.26
N PRO A 106 -3.07 25.41 -16.72
CA PRO A 106 -3.90 24.48 -17.46
C PRO A 106 -3.01 23.89 -18.54
N LEU A 107 -3.14 22.60 -18.84
CA LEU A 107 -2.55 22.06 -20.06
C LEU A 107 -3.23 22.80 -21.23
N THR A 108 -2.80 24.03 -21.53
CA THR A 108 -2.98 24.61 -22.83
C THR A 108 -2.36 23.58 -23.75
N ARG A 109 -3.15 23.20 -24.75
CA ARG A 109 -2.81 22.29 -25.86
C ARG A 109 -1.51 22.69 -26.61
N GLU A 110 -0.76 23.66 -26.13
CA GLU A 110 0.48 24.16 -26.70
C GLU A 110 1.65 23.20 -26.43
N GLY A 111 1.70 22.55 -25.26
CA GLY A 111 2.74 21.55 -24.94
C GLY A 111 2.45 20.15 -25.47
N PHE A 112 1.16 19.78 -25.50
CA PHE A 112 0.67 18.69 -26.33
C PHE A 112 0.01 19.31 -27.55
N ARG A 113 0.84 19.72 -28.53
CA ARG A 113 0.42 19.60 -29.92
C ARG A 113 0.15 18.11 -30.14
N ARG A 114 -1.03 17.64 -29.70
CA ARG A 114 -1.72 16.57 -30.39
C ARG A 114 -1.79 17.13 -31.80
N SER A 115 -0.84 16.71 -32.64
CA SER A 115 -1.00 16.75 -34.08
C SER A 115 -2.46 16.44 -34.32
N ALA A 116 -3.16 17.34 -35.03
CA ALA A 116 -4.54 17.10 -35.41
C ALA A 116 -4.62 15.62 -35.81
N PRO A 117 -5.55 14.82 -35.22
CA PRO A 117 -5.58 13.39 -35.46
C PRO A 117 -5.45 13.20 -36.96
N ALA A 118 -4.42 12.46 -37.39
CA ALA A 118 -4.08 12.33 -38.80
C ALA A 118 -5.37 12.07 -39.55
N ARG A 119 -5.71 12.91 -40.55
CA ARG A 119 -6.95 12.77 -41.31
C ARG A 119 -7.00 11.32 -41.78
N ILE A 120 -7.92 10.57 -41.21
CA ILE A 120 -8.02 9.15 -41.47
C ILE A 120 -8.50 9.06 -42.93
N PRO A 121 -7.75 8.40 -43.84
CA PRO A 121 -8.15 8.32 -45.24
C PRO A 121 -9.51 7.64 -45.36
N ALA A 122 -10.30 8.02 -46.37
CA ALA A 122 -11.66 7.53 -46.55
C ALA A 122 -11.75 5.98 -46.66
N ASP A 123 -10.68 5.34 -47.13
CA ASP A 123 -10.55 3.88 -47.25
C ASP A 123 -9.95 3.20 -46.01
N ALA A 124 -9.76 3.93 -44.90
CA ALA A 124 -9.29 3.31 -43.68
C ALA A 124 -10.38 2.43 -43.06
N SER A 125 -10.12 1.13 -43.01
CA SER A 125 -10.97 0.19 -42.28
C SER A 125 -10.73 0.35 -40.78
N PHE A 126 -11.79 0.66 -40.04
CA PHE A 126 -11.78 0.66 -38.58
C PHE A 126 -12.13 -0.74 -38.07
N GLY A 127 -11.21 -1.33 -37.31
CA GLY A 127 -11.38 -2.65 -36.71
C GLY A 127 -10.14 -3.07 -35.94
N ILE A 128 -10.30 -3.96 -34.97
CA ILE A 128 -9.17 -4.61 -34.30
C ILE A 128 -8.79 -5.77 -35.20
N THR A 129 -7.59 -5.74 -35.79
CA THR A 129 -7.07 -6.91 -36.50
C THR A 129 -7.05 -8.09 -35.54
N ASN A 130 -7.52 -9.26 -35.97
CA ASN A 130 -7.43 -10.44 -35.13
C ASN A 130 -5.96 -10.64 -34.77
N ARG A 131 -5.66 -10.61 -33.46
CA ARG A 131 -4.33 -10.89 -32.95
C ARG A 131 -3.94 -12.27 -33.51
N PRO A 132 -2.83 -12.38 -34.27
CA PRO A 132 -2.40 -13.69 -34.74
C PRO A 132 -2.23 -14.60 -33.52
N SER A 133 -2.68 -15.84 -33.63
CA SER A 133 -2.46 -16.83 -32.58
C SER A 133 -0.97 -16.91 -32.27
N THR A 134 -0.62 -17.12 -31.01
CA THR A 134 0.78 -17.36 -30.61
C THR A 134 1.32 -18.50 -31.48
N PRO A 135 2.36 -18.27 -32.29
CA PRO A 135 2.85 -19.28 -33.22
C PRO A 135 3.31 -20.51 -32.43
N ILE A 136 2.70 -21.67 -32.70
CA ILE A 136 2.92 -22.88 -31.91
C ILE A 136 4.36 -23.38 -32.01
N SER A 137 5.05 -23.08 -33.11
CA SER A 137 6.49 -23.35 -33.26
C SER A 137 7.32 -22.69 -32.17
N GLU A 138 7.06 -21.43 -31.82
CA GLU A 138 7.79 -20.72 -30.77
C GLU A 138 7.52 -21.31 -29.36
N LEU A 139 6.32 -21.88 -29.15
CA LEU A 139 5.99 -22.58 -27.91
C LEU A 139 6.71 -23.91 -27.81
N ILE A 140 6.73 -24.70 -28.89
CA ILE A 140 7.42 -26.00 -28.96
C ILE A 140 8.94 -25.80 -28.83
N GLU A 141 9.48 -24.77 -29.46
CA GLU A 141 10.91 -24.42 -29.42
C GLU A 141 11.33 -23.72 -28.11
N TYR A 142 10.42 -23.55 -27.15
CA TYR A 142 10.69 -22.94 -25.84
C TYR A 142 11.26 -21.50 -25.91
N LYS A 143 10.99 -20.79 -27.02
CA LYS A 143 11.55 -19.44 -27.28
C LYS A 143 11.11 -18.39 -26.27
N TYR A 144 9.89 -18.48 -25.75
CA TYR A 144 9.38 -17.51 -24.77
C TYR A 144 10.13 -17.56 -23.45
N ALA A 145 10.49 -18.76 -22.99
CA ALA A 145 11.27 -18.93 -21.78
C ALA A 145 12.73 -18.48 -21.97
N GLN A 146 13.31 -18.72 -23.16
CA GLN A 146 14.62 -18.16 -23.52
C GLN A 146 14.62 -16.63 -23.51
N ARG A 147 13.64 -16.00 -24.20
CA ARG A 147 13.46 -14.53 -24.18
C ARG A 147 13.32 -13.99 -22.76
N TRP A 148 12.54 -14.66 -21.91
CA TRP A 148 12.39 -14.25 -20.52
C TRP A 148 13.71 -14.31 -19.74
N LEU A 149 14.50 -15.38 -19.93
CA LEU A 149 15.79 -15.54 -19.28
C LEU A 149 16.78 -14.45 -19.74
N GLU A 150 16.81 -14.15 -21.03
CA GLU A 150 17.61 -13.06 -21.61
C GLU A 150 17.22 -11.70 -21.03
N GLU A 151 15.91 -11.42 -20.88
CA GLU A 151 15.42 -10.21 -20.23
C GLU A 151 15.86 -10.11 -18.77
N GLN A 152 15.80 -11.21 -18.00
CA GLN A 152 16.28 -11.20 -16.61
C GLN A 152 17.78 -10.94 -16.55
N GLN A 153 18.56 -11.61 -17.39
CA GLN A 153 20.02 -11.39 -17.47
C GLN A 153 20.36 -9.94 -17.87
N ALA A 154 19.59 -9.34 -18.78
CA ALA A 154 19.77 -7.95 -19.16
C ALA A 154 19.47 -6.99 -17.99
N LYS A 155 18.37 -7.24 -17.25
CA LYS A 155 18.02 -6.47 -16.04
C LYS A 155 19.10 -6.58 -14.97
N ASP A 156 19.61 -7.79 -14.73
CA ASP A 156 20.67 -8.03 -13.75
C ASP A 156 21.97 -7.30 -14.13
N LYS A 157 22.36 -7.34 -15.41
CA LYS A 157 23.51 -6.58 -15.92
C LYS A 157 23.36 -5.07 -15.69
N ILE A 158 22.18 -4.52 -15.95
CA ILE A 158 21.88 -3.10 -15.71
C ILE A 158 21.98 -2.78 -14.22
N LEU A 159 21.40 -3.62 -13.35
CA LEU A 159 21.46 -3.46 -11.90
C LEU A 159 22.91 -3.53 -11.38
N GLN A 160 23.70 -4.51 -11.83
CA GLN A 160 25.11 -4.64 -11.47
C GLN A 160 25.91 -3.40 -11.91
N ALA A 161 25.74 -2.95 -13.15
CA ALA A 161 26.38 -1.73 -13.64
C ALA A 161 26.00 -0.50 -12.80
N HIS A 162 24.75 -0.38 -12.37
CA HIS A 162 24.32 0.67 -11.45
C HIS A 162 24.90 0.53 -10.04
N GLN A 163 25.08 -0.69 -9.52
CA GLN A 163 25.73 -0.94 -8.23
C GLN A 163 27.20 -0.53 -8.26
N HIS A 164 27.94 -0.89 -9.32
CA HIS A 164 29.33 -0.47 -9.49
C HIS A 164 29.45 1.06 -9.57
N LYS A 165 28.54 1.75 -10.27
CA LYS A 165 28.48 3.23 -10.29
C LYS A 165 28.19 3.83 -8.90
N LYS A 166 27.29 3.21 -8.11
CA LYS A 166 27.00 3.65 -6.73
C LYS A 166 28.16 3.43 -5.78
N ALA A 167 28.96 2.38 -5.97
CA ALA A 167 30.17 2.15 -5.18
C ALA A 167 31.28 3.16 -5.46
N GLN A 168 31.32 3.74 -6.69
CA GLN A 168 32.27 4.79 -7.07
C GLN A 168 31.85 6.20 -6.62
N LEU A 169 30.56 6.44 -6.40
CA LEU A 169 30.11 7.60 -5.63
C LEU A 169 30.61 7.41 -4.20
N GLY A 170 31.74 8.05 -3.88
CA GLY A 170 32.51 7.83 -2.65
C GLY A 170 31.64 7.68 -1.41
N ARG A 171 32.05 6.78 -0.50
CA ARG A 171 31.32 6.49 0.74
C ARG A 171 31.01 7.80 1.47
N ILE A 172 29.73 8.18 1.47
CA ILE A 172 29.22 9.26 2.32
C ILE A 172 29.61 8.87 3.75
N GLN A 173 30.40 9.70 4.42
CA GLN A 173 30.78 9.41 5.79
C GLN A 173 29.53 9.36 6.65
N ASP A 174 29.37 8.24 7.36
CA ASP A 174 28.26 8.07 8.26
C ASP A 174 28.38 9.08 9.40
N THR A 175 27.29 9.81 9.65
CA THR A 175 27.20 10.67 10.84
C THR A 175 26.87 9.81 12.06
N ARG A 176 27.13 10.32 13.27
CA ARG A 176 26.81 9.60 14.53
C ARG A 176 25.35 9.10 14.57
N THR A 177 24.42 9.86 13.99
CA THR A 177 23.00 9.49 13.92
C THR A 177 22.72 8.34 12.95
N THR A 178 23.42 8.25 11.81
CA THR A 178 23.27 7.11 10.89
C THR A 178 23.89 5.85 11.46
N LEU A 179 25.02 5.97 12.16
CA LEU A 179 25.62 4.85 12.91
C LEU A 179 24.66 4.32 13.97
N LEU A 180 24.05 5.19 14.79
CA LEU A 180 23.08 4.80 15.81
C LEU A 180 21.82 4.15 15.24
N ARG A 181 21.39 4.52 14.03
CA ARG A 181 20.27 3.86 13.33
C ARG A 181 20.64 2.49 12.78
N LYS A 182 21.89 2.30 12.34
CA LYS A 182 22.41 1.03 11.84
C LYS A 182 22.73 0.06 12.97
N SER A 183 23.16 0.57 14.13
CA SER A 183 23.38 -0.23 15.34
C SER A 183 22.04 -0.62 15.96
N ARG A 184 21.43 -1.68 15.43
CA ARG A 184 20.41 -2.40 16.19
C ARG A 184 21.17 -3.22 17.24
N PRO A 185 20.86 -3.09 18.55
CA PRO A 185 21.39 -4.03 19.51
C PRO A 185 20.98 -5.43 19.06
N LEU A 186 21.94 -6.35 19.03
CA LEU A 186 21.62 -7.75 18.79
C LEU A 186 20.55 -8.16 19.80
N PRO A 187 19.51 -8.91 19.39
CA PRO A 187 18.55 -9.45 20.34
C PRO A 187 19.32 -10.15 21.45
N GLU A 188 19.10 -9.73 22.70
CA GLU A 188 19.67 -10.42 23.84
C GLU A 188 19.21 -11.87 23.77
N ALA A 189 20.16 -12.81 23.86
CA ALA A 189 19.82 -14.22 23.79
C ALA A 189 18.75 -14.51 24.86
N PRO A 190 17.66 -15.21 24.52
CA PRO A 190 16.61 -15.48 25.48
C PRO A 190 17.23 -16.17 26.70
N SER A 191 17.11 -15.53 27.86
CA SER A 191 17.62 -16.06 29.13
C SER A 191 16.52 -16.86 29.81
N MET A 192 16.89 -17.91 30.54
CA MET A 192 15.96 -18.68 31.35
C MET A 192 15.40 -17.78 32.46
N TRP A 193 14.07 -17.74 32.58
CA TRP A 193 13.41 -16.96 33.62
C TRP A 193 13.91 -17.40 35.01
N LYS A 194 14.37 -16.43 35.80
CA LYS A 194 14.74 -16.60 37.22
C LYS A 194 14.05 -15.53 38.04
N MET A 195 13.54 -15.89 39.21
CA MET A 195 13.03 -14.89 40.16
C MET A 195 14.17 -13.94 40.58
N PRO A 196 13.88 -12.63 40.82
CA PRO A 196 14.91 -11.64 41.18
C PRO A 196 15.78 -12.06 42.37
N ARG A 197 15.17 -12.68 43.39
CA ARG A 197 15.88 -13.14 44.59
C ARG A 197 16.87 -14.29 44.34
N PHE A 198 16.75 -14.99 43.20
CA PHE A 198 17.62 -16.10 42.81
C PHE A 198 18.57 -15.75 41.65
N GLN A 199 18.64 -14.48 41.22
CA GLN A 199 19.61 -14.08 40.19
C GLN A 199 21.06 -14.13 40.71
N GLN A 200 21.26 -13.77 41.99
CA GLN A 200 22.58 -13.75 42.63
C GLN A 200 22.94 -15.07 43.34
N VAL A 201 21.98 -16.01 43.44
CA VAL A 201 22.19 -17.29 44.13
C VAL A 201 22.62 -18.34 43.10
N GLY A 202 23.78 -18.96 43.34
CA GLY A 202 24.30 -20.05 42.52
C GLY A 202 23.48 -21.35 42.67
N PRO A 203 23.72 -22.34 41.79
CA PRO A 203 23.11 -23.66 41.95
C PRO A 203 23.56 -24.30 43.27
N ALA A 204 22.60 -24.83 44.04
CA ALA A 204 22.88 -25.51 45.30
C ALA A 204 23.56 -26.88 45.10
N LEU A 205 23.41 -27.46 43.91
CA LEU A 205 23.97 -28.76 43.54
C LEU A 205 24.69 -28.61 42.20
N ASP A 206 25.93 -29.06 42.13
CA ASP A 206 26.64 -29.28 40.87
C ASP A 206 26.78 -30.79 40.66
N THR A 207 26.06 -31.31 39.67
CA THR A 207 26.05 -32.74 39.34
C THR A 207 27.16 -33.12 38.35
N PHE A 208 27.94 -32.16 37.86
CA PHE A 208 29.05 -32.44 36.96
C PHE A 208 30.27 -32.91 37.74
N ARG A 209 30.93 -33.95 37.23
CA ARG A 209 32.14 -34.51 37.85
C ARG A 209 33.30 -33.53 37.87
N ASP A 210 33.42 -32.73 36.80
CA ASP A 210 34.49 -31.75 36.59
C ASP A 210 33.93 -30.45 35.96
N PRO A 211 34.57 -29.29 36.19
CA PRO A 211 34.16 -28.03 35.58
C PRO A 211 34.28 -28.05 34.04
N GLU A 212 35.21 -28.83 33.50
CA GLU A 212 35.34 -29.05 32.06
C GLU A 212 34.17 -29.85 31.49
N ALA A 213 33.73 -30.88 32.21
CA ALA A 213 32.55 -31.67 31.83
C ALA A 213 31.30 -30.80 31.78
N ARG A 214 31.16 -29.84 32.71
CA ARG A 214 30.09 -28.85 32.70
C ARG A 214 30.13 -27.94 31.47
N LYS A 215 31.29 -27.38 31.13
CA LYS A 215 31.44 -26.56 29.92
C LYS A 215 31.11 -27.34 28.65
N LYS A 216 31.58 -28.59 28.57
CA LYS A 216 31.31 -29.49 27.44
C LYS A 216 29.81 -29.76 27.30
N ALA A 217 29.13 -30.12 28.40
CA ALA A 217 27.69 -30.38 28.39
C ALA A 217 26.85 -29.16 28.00
N MET A 218 27.23 -27.97 28.50
CA MET A 218 26.57 -26.72 28.10
C MET A 218 26.81 -26.39 26.63
N SER A 219 28.02 -26.57 26.12
CA SER A 219 28.33 -26.36 24.69
C SER A 219 27.51 -27.29 23.79
N THR A 220 27.43 -28.58 24.13
CA THR A 220 26.59 -29.53 23.40
C THR A 220 25.12 -29.15 23.43
N HIS A 221 24.61 -28.73 24.59
CA HIS A 221 23.22 -28.26 24.73
C HIS A 221 22.92 -27.05 23.84
N HIS A 222 23.82 -26.06 23.79
CA HIS A 222 23.65 -24.88 22.92
C HIS A 222 23.74 -25.24 21.44
N SER A 223 24.59 -26.19 21.05
CA SER A 223 24.64 -26.66 19.66
C SER A 223 23.39 -27.42 19.24
N GLU A 224 22.76 -28.11 20.20
CA GLU A 224 21.59 -28.96 19.98
C GLU A 224 20.26 -28.21 20.16
N SER A 225 20.27 -27.00 20.73
CA SER A 225 19.05 -26.24 21.00
C SER A 225 18.21 -25.96 19.74
N ALA A 226 18.84 -25.94 18.55
CA ALA A 226 18.16 -25.75 17.27
C ALA A 226 17.27 -26.93 16.85
N SER A 227 17.56 -28.15 17.30
CA SER A 227 16.78 -29.35 16.98
C SER A 227 15.71 -29.68 18.03
N ARG A 228 15.58 -28.85 19.07
CA ARG A 228 14.66 -29.04 20.20
C ARG A 228 13.56 -27.99 20.19
N ARG A 229 12.37 -28.38 20.63
CA ARG A 229 11.24 -27.45 20.77
C ARG A 229 11.45 -26.50 21.96
N GLY A 230 10.88 -25.29 21.87
CA GLY A 230 10.85 -24.30 22.95
C GLY A 230 11.88 -23.16 22.80
N ILE A 231 11.58 -22.01 23.40
CA ILE A 231 12.32 -20.73 23.26
C ILE A 231 13.82 -20.87 23.59
N LEU A 232 14.18 -21.83 24.44
CA LEU A 232 15.53 -22.09 24.94
C LEU A 232 16.08 -23.46 24.52
N GLY A 233 15.41 -24.18 23.60
CA GLY A 233 15.81 -25.53 23.19
C GLY A 233 15.79 -26.57 24.31
N GLN A 234 14.88 -26.42 25.28
CA GLN A 234 14.75 -27.31 26.44
C GLN A 234 13.66 -28.40 26.27
N GLY A 235 12.91 -28.36 25.17
CA GLY A 235 11.85 -29.32 24.88
C GLY A 235 12.35 -30.57 24.18
N THR A 236 11.39 -31.40 23.75
CA THR A 236 11.67 -32.61 22.98
C THR A 236 12.24 -32.27 21.61
N TYR A 237 12.97 -33.22 21.01
CA TYR A 237 13.39 -33.11 19.62
C TYR A 237 12.20 -32.88 18.70
N THR A 238 12.39 -32.03 17.70
CA THR A 238 11.45 -31.91 16.58
C THR A 238 11.53 -33.21 15.79
N VAL A 239 10.56 -34.10 15.99
CA VAL A 239 10.31 -35.21 15.08
C VAL A 239 9.51 -34.63 13.92
N ASP A 240 10.22 -34.17 12.90
CA ASP A 240 9.67 -33.94 11.57
C ASP A 240 10.01 -35.15 10.68
#